data_AF-A0A3D5X5X4-F1
#
_entry.id   AF-A0A3D5X5X4-F1
#
_cell.length_a   1.000
_cell.length_b   1.000
_cell.length_c   1.000
_cell.angle_alpha   90.00
_cell.angle_beta   90.00
_cell.angle_gamma   90.00
#
_symmetry.space_group_name_H-M   'P 1'
#
loop_
_entity.id
_entity.type
_entity.pdbx_description
1 polymer ?
#
loop_
_entity_poly.entity_id
_entity_poly.type
_entity_poly.pdbx_seq_one_letter_code
_entity_poly.pdbx_strand_id
1 'polypeptide(L)'
;MTAINQSLELNPNSAQALLEKANSAHYAPSMFGGNPVEAVKYYTKCIAALEQQNGGAEPEIWIYLNAYAQLALAQEKAEQTQNAMRTYLHILKIAPDFKWVASELYPQFKRRNNL
;
A
#
# COMPACT_ATOMS: atom_id res chain seq x y z
N MET A 1 -13.78 1.24 -13.55
CA MET A 1 -12.48 1.94 -13.68
C MET A 1 -12.60 3.39 -14.19
N THR A 2 -13.64 3.76 -14.93
CA THR A 2 -13.80 5.10 -15.52
C THR A 2 -13.78 6.24 -14.49
N ALA A 3 -14.52 6.12 -13.38
CA ALA A 3 -14.55 7.16 -12.35
C ALA A 3 -13.22 7.39 -11.63
N ILE A 4 -12.46 6.33 -11.35
CA ILE A 4 -11.12 6.43 -10.71
C ILE A 4 -10.16 7.17 -11.65
N ASN A 5 -10.16 6.82 -12.94
CA ASN A 5 -9.30 7.47 -13.92
C ASN A 5 -9.68 8.96 -14.07
N GLN A 6 -10.97 9.27 -14.19
CA GLN A 6 -11.45 10.66 -14.24
C GLN A 6 -11.05 11.47 -13.00
N SER A 7 -11.12 10.86 -11.81
CA SER A 7 -10.67 11.53 -10.58
C SER A 7 -9.17 11.83 -10.60
N LEU A 8 -8.35 10.91 -11.12
CA LEU A 8 -6.91 11.11 -11.26
C LEU A 8 -6.54 12.12 -12.37
N GLU A 9 -7.36 12.25 -13.41
CA GLU A 9 -7.20 13.29 -14.44
C GLU A 9 -7.48 14.68 -13.86
N LEU A 10 -8.50 14.82 -13.00
CA LEU A 10 -8.85 16.08 -12.34
C LEU A 10 -7.89 16.44 -11.21
N ASN A 11 -7.45 15.44 -10.44
CA ASN A 11 -6.49 15.61 -9.35
C ASN A 11 -5.55 14.38 -9.27
N PRO A 12 -4.36 14.45 -9.90
CA PRO A 12 -3.39 13.35 -9.92
C PRO A 12 -2.88 12.93 -8.54
N ASN A 13 -2.99 13.82 -7.54
CA ASN A 13 -2.53 13.61 -6.17
C ASN A 13 -3.69 13.34 -5.19
N SER A 14 -4.88 12.99 -5.71
CA SER A 14 -5.99 12.54 -4.87
C SER A 14 -5.61 11.22 -4.19
N ALA A 15 -5.26 11.27 -2.90
CA ALA A 15 -4.89 10.10 -2.11
C ALA A 15 -5.96 9.00 -2.17
N GLN A 16 -7.24 9.36 -2.09
CA GLN A 16 -8.35 8.42 -2.24
C GLN A 16 -8.34 7.75 -3.63
N ALA A 17 -8.23 8.52 -4.71
CA ALA A 17 -8.26 7.94 -6.06
C ALA A 17 -7.04 7.07 -6.34
N LEU A 18 -5.88 7.45 -5.82
CA LEU A 18 -4.65 6.65 -5.88
C LEU A 18 -4.81 5.34 -5.11
N LEU A 19 -5.39 5.38 -3.91
CA LEU A 19 -5.69 4.18 -3.12
C LEU A 19 -6.63 3.24 -3.87
N GLU A 20 -7.74 3.74 -4.41
CA GLU A 20 -8.69 2.90 -5.15
C GLU A 20 -8.08 2.32 -6.43
N LYS A 21 -7.22 3.09 -7.11
CA LYS A 21 -6.47 2.59 -8.26
C LYS A 21 -5.51 1.48 -7.85
N ALA A 22 -4.83 1.62 -6.72
CA ALA A 22 -3.95 0.61 -6.16
C ALA A 22 -4.72 -0.66 -5.76
N ASN A 23 -5.85 -0.53 -5.06
CA ASN A 23 -6.75 -1.63 -4.70
C ASN A 23 -7.22 -2.39 -5.94
N SER A 24 -7.69 -1.66 -6.96
CA SER A 24 -8.12 -2.24 -8.23
C SER A 24 -7.00 -3.04 -8.90
N ALA A 25 -5.78 -2.50 -8.94
CA ALA A 25 -4.63 -3.21 -9.51
C ALA A 25 -4.18 -4.40 -8.65
N HIS A 26 -4.32 -4.31 -7.32
CA HIS A 26 -3.86 -5.34 -6.39
C HIS A 26 -4.75 -6.59 -6.41
N TYR A 27 -6.07 -6.37 -6.34
CA TYR A 27 -7.05 -7.41 -6.07
C TYR A 27 -7.76 -7.95 -7.31
N ALA A 28 -7.81 -7.21 -8.42
CA ALA A 28 -8.36 -7.75 -9.65
C ALA A 28 -7.52 -8.94 -10.15
N PRO A 29 -8.14 -9.97 -10.77
CA PRO A 29 -7.40 -10.97 -11.53
C PRO A 29 -6.69 -10.32 -12.73
N SER A 30 -5.58 -10.90 -13.18
CA SER A 30 -4.75 -10.32 -14.26
C SER A 30 -5.54 -10.12 -15.57
N MET A 31 -6.44 -11.04 -15.91
CA MET A 31 -7.31 -10.92 -17.09
C MET A 31 -8.30 -9.73 -17.02
N PHE A 32 -8.52 -9.17 -15.83
CA PHE A 32 -9.36 -7.99 -15.59
C PHE A 32 -8.54 -6.75 -15.23
N GLY A 33 -7.24 -6.75 -15.54
CA GLY A 33 -6.35 -5.60 -15.33
C GLY A 33 -5.63 -5.60 -13.97
N GLY A 34 -5.67 -6.70 -13.23
CA GLY A 34 -4.84 -6.90 -12.04
C GLY A 34 -3.35 -6.89 -12.38
N ASN A 35 -2.58 -6.08 -11.65
CA ASN A 35 -1.13 -6.01 -11.79
C ASN A 35 -0.51 -5.58 -10.45
N PRO A 36 0.18 -6.49 -9.73
CA PRO A 36 0.75 -6.18 -8.43
C PRO A 36 1.87 -5.14 -8.50
N VAL A 37 2.63 -5.07 -9.61
CA VAL A 37 3.68 -4.04 -9.80
C VAL A 37 3.05 -2.66 -9.96
N GLU A 38 1.93 -2.55 -10.69
CA GLU A 38 1.18 -1.28 -10.76
C GLU A 38 0.56 -0.92 -9.41
N ALA A 39 0.02 -1.90 -8.67
CA ALA A 39 -0.50 -1.67 -7.32
C ALA A 39 0.56 -1.05 -6.40
N VAL A 40 1.78 -1.59 -6.40
CA VAL A 40 2.93 -1.03 -5.67
C VAL A 40 3.15 0.44 -6.02
N LYS A 41 3.14 0.78 -7.33
CA LYS A 41 3.32 2.18 -7.75
C LYS A 41 2.23 3.10 -7.21
N TYR A 42 0.97 2.70 -7.28
CA TYR A 42 -0.15 3.55 -6.82
C TYR A 42 -0.24 3.65 -5.30
N TYR A 43 0.06 2.59 -4.54
CA TYR A 43 0.13 2.69 -3.08
C TYR A 43 1.27 3.64 -2.66
N THR A 44 2.45 3.56 -3.27
CA THR A 44 3.55 4.49 -2.99
C THR A 44 3.15 5.94 -3.28
N LYS A 45 2.45 6.20 -4.39
CA LYS A 45 1.93 7.54 -4.69
C LYS A 45 0.87 7.99 -3.68
N CYS A 46 -0.02 7.10 -3.25
CA CYS A 46 -1.02 7.38 -2.22
C CYS A 46 -0.36 7.81 -0.91
N ILE A 47 0.64 7.04 -0.44
CA ILE A 47 1.41 7.34 0.78
C ILE A 47 2.07 8.72 0.67
N ALA A 48 2.77 9.00 -0.43
CA ALA A 48 3.39 10.30 -0.66
C ALA A 48 2.37 11.45 -0.71
N ALA A 49 1.19 11.23 -1.27
CA ALA A 49 0.11 12.23 -1.29
C ALA A 49 -0.45 12.49 0.12
N LEU A 50 -0.60 11.45 0.94
CA LEU A 50 -1.04 11.58 2.33
C LEU A 50 -0.01 12.36 3.17
N GLU A 51 1.28 12.06 3.01
CA GLU A 51 2.36 12.82 3.66
C GLU A 51 2.35 14.28 3.21
N GLN A 52 2.23 14.55 1.91
CA GLN A 52 2.19 15.91 1.38
C GLN A 52 1.00 16.72 1.93
N GLN A 53 -0.18 16.09 2.05
CA GLN A 53 -1.36 16.70 2.66
C GLN A 53 -1.17 17.00 4.15
N ASN A 54 -0.26 16.28 4.81
CA ASN A 54 0.13 16.45 6.20
C ASN A 54 1.44 17.25 6.36
N GLY A 55 1.74 18.16 5.44
CA GLY A 55 2.92 19.03 5.53
C GLY A 55 4.26 18.29 5.37
N GLY A 56 4.26 17.11 4.77
CA GLY A 56 5.43 16.24 4.59
C GLY A 56 5.71 15.30 5.76
N ALA A 57 4.85 15.27 6.78
CA ALA A 57 4.99 14.37 7.92
C ALA A 57 4.11 13.12 7.78
N GLU A 58 4.52 12.03 8.42
CA GLU A 58 3.73 10.79 8.53
C GLU A 58 2.42 11.09 9.29
N PRO A 59 1.23 10.93 8.70
CA PRO A 59 -0.02 11.23 9.37
C PRO A 59 -0.48 10.07 10.26
N GLU A 60 -0.95 10.38 11.47
CA GLU A 60 -1.50 9.41 12.43
C GLU A 60 -2.96 9.05 12.10
N ILE A 61 -3.20 8.59 10.86
CA ILE A 61 -4.54 8.25 10.38
C ILE A 61 -4.58 6.82 9.85
N TRP A 62 -5.70 6.14 10.09
CA TRP A 62 -5.88 4.73 9.73
C TRP A 62 -5.59 4.45 8.25
N ILE A 63 -5.98 5.35 7.35
CA ILE A 63 -5.81 5.16 5.91
C ILE A 63 -4.33 5.10 5.48
N TYR A 64 -3.44 5.76 6.22
CA TYR A 64 -2.00 5.74 5.98
C TYR A 64 -1.39 4.38 6.36
N LEU A 65 -1.72 3.88 7.55
CA LEU A 65 -1.33 2.54 7.99
C LEU A 65 -1.91 1.45 7.09
N ASN A 66 -3.16 1.60 6.64
CA ASN A 66 -3.78 0.68 5.70
C ASN A 66 -3.04 0.68 4.35
N ALA A 67 -2.76 1.85 3.77
CA ALA A 67 -2.04 1.96 2.50
C ALA A 67 -0.65 1.28 2.56
N TYR A 68 0.07 1.39 3.68
CA TYR A 68 1.33 0.66 3.88
C TYR A 68 1.15 -0.85 4.01
N ALA A 69 0.17 -1.32 4.79
CA ALA A 69 -0.08 -2.76 4.92
C ALA A 69 -0.42 -3.39 3.57
N GLN A 70 -1.23 -2.68 2.79
CA GLN A 70 -1.59 -3.03 1.43
C GLN A 70 -0.40 -2.97 0.46
N LEU A 71 0.48 -1.99 0.60
CA LEU A 71 1.74 -1.91 -0.15
C LEU A 71 2.61 -3.14 0.11
N ALA A 72 2.77 -3.55 1.37
CA ALA A 72 3.57 -4.72 1.71
C ALA A 72 3.00 -6.00 1.06
N LEU A 73 1.68 -6.21 1.13
CA LEU A 73 1.01 -7.33 0.45
C LEU A 73 1.16 -7.28 -1.08
N ALA A 74 1.08 -6.08 -1.67
CA ALA A 74 1.32 -5.90 -3.10
C ALA A 74 2.78 -6.17 -3.49
N GLN A 75 3.74 -5.77 -2.65
CA GLN A 75 5.16 -6.08 -2.83
C GLN A 75 5.41 -7.59 -2.72
N GLU A 76 4.79 -8.30 -1.79
CA GLU A 76 4.84 -9.77 -1.73
C GLU A 76 4.32 -10.41 -3.01
N LYS A 77 3.15 -9.98 -3.50
CA LYS A 77 2.55 -10.47 -4.75
C LYS A 77 3.36 -10.10 -5.99
N ALA A 78 4.16 -9.04 -5.91
CA ALA A 78 5.09 -8.61 -6.95
C ALA A 78 6.49 -9.23 -6.80
N GLU A 79 6.67 -10.21 -5.91
CA GLU A 79 7.95 -10.88 -5.62
C GLU A 79 9.06 -9.93 -5.13
N GLN A 80 8.69 -8.78 -4.58
CA GLN A 80 9.60 -7.78 -4.02
C GLN A 80 9.85 -8.02 -2.52
N THR A 81 10.33 -9.21 -2.16
CA THR A 81 10.46 -9.67 -0.76
C THR A 81 11.19 -8.67 0.15
N GLN A 82 12.32 -8.11 -0.30
CA GLN A 82 13.09 -7.15 0.50
C GLN A 82 12.33 -5.83 0.73
N ASN A 83 11.56 -5.38 -0.26
CA ASN A 83 10.73 -4.18 -0.11
C ASN A 83 9.58 -4.44 0.85
N ALA A 84 8.90 -5.59 0.73
CA ALA A 84 7.84 -5.99 1.66
C ALA A 84 8.33 -6.01 3.11
N MET A 85 9.52 -6.59 3.36
CA MET A 85 10.12 -6.60 4.69
C MET A 85 10.36 -5.20 5.24
N ARG A 86 10.93 -4.30 4.43
CA ARG A 86 11.17 -2.90 4.83
C ARG A 86 9.87 -2.17 5.14
N THR A 87 8.84 -2.39 4.33
CA THR A 87 7.51 -1.80 4.55
C THR A 87 6.89 -2.29 5.86
N TYR A 88 6.93 -3.59 6.15
CA TYR A 88 6.45 -4.13 7.43
C TYR A 88 7.18 -3.55 8.63
N LEU A 89 8.52 -3.50 8.57
CA LEU A 89 9.33 -2.91 9.64
C LEU A 89 9.05 -1.43 9.84
N HIS A 90 8.80 -0.69 8.75
CA HIS A 90 8.41 0.71 8.83
C HIS A 90 7.06 0.88 9.56
N ILE A 91 6.04 0.09 9.21
CA ILE A 91 4.75 0.13 9.89
C ILE A 91 4.90 -0.14 11.40
N LEU A 92 5.69 -1.15 11.77
CA LEU A 92 5.92 -1.50 13.18
C LEU A 92 6.73 -0.45 13.95
N LYS A 93 7.54 0.35 13.26
CA LYS A 93 8.25 1.49 13.86
C LYS A 93 7.27 2.62 14.22
N ILE A 94 6.32 2.93 13.34
CA ILE A 94 5.41 4.08 13.50
C ILE A 94 4.16 3.72 14.32
N ALA A 95 3.70 2.47 14.23
CA ALA A 95 2.50 1.97 14.88
C ALA A 95 2.72 0.52 15.37
N PRO A 96 3.50 0.32 16.45
CA PRO A 96 3.82 -1.01 16.97
C PRO A 96 2.58 -1.83 17.38
N ASP A 97 1.51 -1.15 17.80
CA ASP A 97 0.25 -1.76 18.22
C ASP A 97 -0.73 -2.05 17.07
N PHE A 98 -0.32 -1.84 15.81
CA PHE A 98 -1.17 -2.16 14.67
C PHE A 98 -1.27 -3.68 14.47
N LYS A 99 -2.21 -4.29 15.19
CA LYS A 99 -2.34 -5.75 15.39
C LYS A 99 -2.31 -6.56 14.11
N TRP A 100 -2.96 -6.09 13.04
CA TRP A 100 -2.98 -6.82 11.78
C TRP A 100 -1.57 -7.05 11.23
N VAL A 101 -0.69 -6.04 11.31
CA VAL A 101 0.71 -6.16 10.87
C VAL A 101 1.54 -6.92 11.91
N ALA A 102 1.44 -6.52 13.18
CA ALA A 102 2.28 -7.07 14.25
C ALA A 102 2.02 -8.54 14.57
N SER A 103 0.75 -8.96 14.53
CA SER A 103 0.33 -10.29 14.96
C SER A 103 0.06 -11.24 13.79
N GLU A 104 -0.25 -10.72 12.60
CA GLU A 104 -0.67 -11.55 11.47
C GLU A 104 0.24 -11.42 10.25
N LEU A 105 0.24 -10.27 9.58
CA LEU A 105 0.87 -10.13 8.26
C LEU A 105 2.39 -10.35 8.32
N TYR A 106 3.10 -9.64 9.19
CA TYR A 106 4.56 -9.73 9.26
C TYR A 106 5.05 -11.11 9.76
N PRO A 107 4.47 -11.71 10.82
CA PRO A 107 4.80 -13.08 11.21
C PRO A 107 4.56 -14.11 10.10
N GLN A 108 3.47 -13.99 9.35
CA GLN A 108 3.19 -14.88 8.21
C GLN A 108 4.20 -14.68 7.08
N PHE A 109 4.51 -13.43 6.73
CA PHE A 109 5.53 -13.09 5.75
C PHE A 109 6.89 -13.71 6.09
N LYS A 110 7.34 -13.59 7.35
CA LYS A 110 8.60 -14.20 7.81
C LYS A 110 8.61 -15.72 7.64
N ARG A 111 7.54 -16.40 8.09
CA ARG A 111 7.40 -17.85 7.93
C ARG A 111 7.47 -18.30 6.47
N ARG A 112 6.81 -17.57 5.56
CA ARG A 112 6.84 -17.88 4.11
C ARG A 112 8.22 -17.70 3.47
N ASN A 113 9.04 -16.80 4.01
CA ASN A 113 10.32 -16.41 3.43
C ASN A 113 11.55 -16.91 4.21
N ASN A 114 11.35 -17.76 5.23
CA ASN A 114 12.42 -18.27 6.12
C ASN A 114 13.28 -17.17 6.76
N LEU A 115 12.63 -16.10 7.26
CA LEU A 115 13.24 -14.95 7.93
C LEU A 115 13.02 -14.96 9.45
#